data_AF-A0A2V6SKZ5-F1
#
_entry.id   AF-A0A2V6SKZ5-F1
#
_cell.length_a   1.000
_cell.length_b   1.000
_cell.length_c   1.000
_cell.angle_alpha   90.00
_cell.angle_beta   90.00
_cell.angle_gamma   90.00
#
_symmetry.space_group_name_H-M   'P 1'
#
loop_
_entity.id
_entity.type
_entity.pdbx_description
1 polymer ?
#
loop_
_entity_poly.entity_id
_entity_poly.type
_entity_poly.pdbx_seq_one_letter_code
_entity_poly.pdbx_strand_id
1 'polypeptide(L)'
;TVHDRDDFWIAKYGDGHGTPPRKAAPAAHVDPKSIHMPPPSYWPLLLAAAIAFTISGLLISMYQVILGGLLTLYCMVRFMLEYHRPAAGGHH
;
A
#
# COMPACT_ATOMS: atom_id res chain seq x y z
N THR A 1 21.19 8.66 0.71
CA THR A 1 21.56 7.26 0.43
C THR A 1 22.04 6.63 1.71
N VAL A 2 21.83 5.33 1.90
CA VAL A 2 22.27 4.61 3.10
C VAL A 2 23.59 3.91 2.81
N HIS A 3 24.61 4.13 3.63
CA HIS A 3 25.98 3.62 3.43
C HIS A 3 26.46 2.66 4.51
N ASP A 4 25.84 2.67 5.68
CA ASP A 4 26.20 1.85 6.83
C ASP A 4 24.95 1.21 7.46
N ARG A 5 25.16 0.15 8.27
CA ARG A 5 24.07 -0.50 9.03
C ARG A 5 23.34 0.50 9.94
N ASP A 6 24.11 1.39 10.56
CA ASP A 6 23.65 2.34 11.56
C ASP A 6 23.80 3.79 11.05
N ASP A 7 23.50 4.02 9.77
CA ASP A 7 23.80 5.30 9.08
C ASP A 7 23.13 6.52 9.72
N PHE A 8 21.93 6.34 10.29
CA PHE A 8 21.26 7.38 11.09
C PHE A 8 22.00 7.67 12.40
N TRP A 9 22.52 6.63 13.06
CA TRP A 9 23.29 6.77 14.30
C TRP A 9 24.61 7.48 14.02
N ILE A 10 25.34 7.06 12.97
CA ILE A 10 26.61 7.64 12.55
C ILE A 10 26.45 9.11 12.12
N ALA A 11 25.35 9.44 11.42
CA ALA A 11 25.06 10.83 11.05
C ALA A 11 24.83 11.75 12.27
N LYS A 12 24.28 11.22 13.37
CA LYS A 12 23.97 12.00 14.58
C LYS A 12 25.14 12.04 15.58
N TYR A 13 25.81 10.92 15.80
CA TYR A 13 26.79 10.75 16.89
C TYR A 13 28.21 10.41 16.44
N GLY A 14 28.42 10.15 15.14
CA GLY A 14 29.66 9.58 14.64
C GLY A 14 29.72 8.07 14.85
N ASP A 15 30.83 7.47 14.45
CA ASP A 15 31.06 6.01 14.49
C ASP A 15 31.56 5.49 15.85
N GLY A 16 31.71 6.36 16.86
CA GLY A 16 32.24 6.02 18.17
C GLY A 16 33.77 5.85 18.23
N HIS A 17 34.47 6.00 17.11
CA HIS A 17 35.94 5.90 17.00
C HIS A 17 36.62 7.26 16.82
N GLY A 18 35.91 8.35 17.15
CA GLY A 18 36.41 9.71 17.01
C GLY A 18 36.16 10.33 15.64
N THR A 19 35.48 9.63 14.72
CA THR A 19 35.02 10.25 13.47
C THR A 19 33.90 11.23 13.77
N PRO A 20 34.02 12.50 13.36
CA PRO A 20 33.01 13.51 13.63
C PRO A 20 31.68 13.14 12.94
N PRO A 21 30.52 13.53 13.50
CA PRO A 21 29.22 13.27 12.90
C PRO A 21 29.17 13.77 11.46
N ARG A 22 28.70 12.91 10.54
CA ARG A 22 28.50 13.29 9.15
C ARG A 22 27.35 14.29 9.11
N LYS A 23 27.65 15.59 8.93
CA LYS A 23 26.62 16.61 8.71
C LYS A 23 25.86 16.25 7.44
N ALA A 24 24.63 15.76 7.59
CA ALA A 24 23.74 15.59 6.48
C ALA A 24 23.55 16.95 5.80
N ALA A 25 23.74 17.01 4.48
CA ALA A 25 23.31 18.16 3.73
C ALA A 25 21.81 18.40 4.00
N PRO A 26 21.35 19.63 4.21
CA PRO A 26 19.93 19.90 4.38
C PRO A 26 19.19 19.29 3.20
N ALA A 27 18.14 18.53 3.50
CA ALA A 27 17.30 17.95 2.47
C ALA A 27 16.81 19.08 1.56
N ALA A 28 16.99 18.93 0.25
CA ALA A 28 16.44 19.87 -0.71
C ALA A 28 14.92 19.97 -0.46
N HIS A 29 14.36 21.17 -0.58
CA HIS A 29 12.93 21.34 -0.49
C HIS A 29 12.27 20.50 -1.60
N VAL A 30 11.47 19.50 -1.21
CA VAL A 30 10.68 18.68 -2.12
C VAL A 30 9.23 19.10 -1.96
N ASP A 31 8.58 19.45 -3.06
CA ASP A 31 7.13 19.63 -3.07
C ASP A 31 6.47 18.30 -2.69
N PRO A 32 5.69 18.21 -1.60
CA PRO A 32 5.02 16.97 -1.21
C PRO A 32 4.13 16.39 -2.32
N LYS A 33 3.65 17.21 -3.25
CA LYS A 33 2.86 16.77 -4.41
C LYS A 33 3.69 16.06 -5.48
N SER A 34 5.01 16.28 -5.49
CA SER A 34 5.92 15.55 -6.37
C SER A 34 6.21 14.12 -5.89
N ILE A 35 5.88 13.81 -4.63
CA ILE A 35 6.01 12.46 -4.08
C ILE A 35 4.82 11.63 -4.55
N HIS A 36 5.08 10.63 -5.39
CA HIS A 36 4.05 9.71 -5.83
C HIS A 36 3.55 8.87 -4.64
N MET A 37 2.34 9.20 -4.15
CA MET A 37 1.63 8.42 -3.15
C MET A 37 0.47 7.68 -3.83
N PRO A 38 0.37 6.35 -3.67
CA PRO A 38 -0.80 5.64 -4.17
C PRO A 38 -2.06 6.12 -3.43
N PRO A 39 -3.20 6.25 -4.12
CA PRO A 39 -4.46 6.59 -3.48
C PRO A 39 -4.91 5.48 -2.53
N PRO A 40 -5.71 5.80 -1.49
CA PRO A 40 -6.27 4.79 -0.60
C PRO A 40 -7.27 3.88 -1.35
N SER A 41 -7.23 2.58 -1.07
CA SER A 41 -8.11 1.55 -1.65
C SER A 41 -8.92 0.83 -0.58
N TYR A 42 -10.23 0.68 -0.82
CA TYR A 42 -11.14 -0.07 0.06
C TYR A 42 -11.37 -1.52 -0.39
N TRP A 43 -10.97 -1.88 -1.61
CA TRP A 43 -11.22 -3.21 -2.18
C TRP A 43 -10.58 -4.36 -1.40
N PRO A 44 -9.37 -4.25 -0.83
CA PRO A 44 -8.79 -5.33 -0.02
C PRO A 44 -9.66 -5.71 1.18
N LEU A 45 -10.25 -4.71 1.84
CA LEU A 45 -11.12 -4.94 3.00
C LEU A 45 -12.42 -5.64 2.60
N LEU A 46 -13.05 -5.19 1.52
CA LEU A 46 -14.28 -5.80 0.99
C LEU A 46 -14.03 -7.23 0.51
N LEU A 47 -12.87 -7.47 -0.13
CA LEU A 47 -12.47 -8.81 -0.57
C LEU A 47 -12.29 -9.75 0.62
N ALA A 48 -11.61 -9.31 1.68
CA ALA A 48 -11.45 -10.11 2.90
C ALA A 48 -12.82 -10.43 3.55
N ALA A 49 -13.72 -9.46 3.61
CA ALA A 49 -15.07 -9.67 4.12
C ALA A 49 -15.88 -10.67 3.27
N ALA A 50 -15.77 -10.59 1.94
CA ALA A 50 -16.43 -11.53 1.02
C ALA A 50 -15.90 -12.96 1.19
N ILE A 51 -14.59 -13.13 1.36
CA ILE A 51 -13.97 -14.43 1.63
C ILE A 51 -14.46 -14.99 2.97
N ALA A 52 -14.46 -14.17 4.03
CA ALA A 52 -14.94 -14.58 5.35
C ALA A 52 -16.43 -15.00 5.31
N PHE A 53 -17.27 -14.24 4.60
CA PHE A 53 -18.68 -14.57 4.37
C PHE A 53 -18.87 -15.88 3.58
N THR A 54 -17.99 -16.15 2.62
CA THR A 54 -18.00 -17.40 1.83
C THR A 54 -17.65 -18.59 2.71
N ILE A 55 -16.59 -18.48 3.50
CA ILE A 55 -16.10 -19.55 4.39
C ILE A 55 -17.12 -19.85 5.47
N SER A 56 -17.77 -18.84 6.06
CA SER A 56 -18.83 -19.08 7.06
C SER A 56 -20.03 -19.80 6.45
N GLY A 57 -20.30 -19.61 5.15
CA GLY A 57 -21.32 -20.34 4.41
C GLY A 57 -21.11 -21.85 4.37
N LEU A 58 -19.86 -22.33 4.46
CA LEU A 58 -19.56 -23.77 4.52
C LEU A 58 -20.18 -24.45 5.73
N LEU A 59 -20.46 -23.70 6.80
CA LEU A 59 -21.10 -24.20 8.02
C LEU A 59 -22.63 -24.05 8.01
N ILE A 60 -23.17 -23.22 7.12
CA ILE A 60 -24.57 -22.77 7.17
C ILE A 60 -25.37 -23.30 5.96
N SER A 61 -24.92 -23.02 4.74
CA SER A 61 -25.66 -23.37 3.52
C SER A 61 -24.81 -23.25 2.25
N MET A 62 -24.98 -24.19 1.33
CA MET A 62 -24.34 -24.14 0.01
C MET A 62 -24.75 -22.90 -0.80
N TYR A 63 -25.96 -22.37 -0.60
CA TYR A 63 -26.41 -21.13 -1.25
C TYR A 63 -25.56 -19.93 -0.83
N GLN A 64 -25.18 -19.85 0.45
CA GLN A 64 -24.31 -18.79 0.95
C GLN A 64 -22.90 -18.89 0.34
N VAL A 65 -22.38 -20.11 0.18
CA VAL A 65 -21.08 -20.34 -0.46
C VAL A 65 -21.07 -19.85 -1.90
N ILE A 66 -22.12 -20.15 -2.67
CA ILE A 66 -22.24 -19.70 -4.07
C ILE A 66 -22.32 -18.17 -4.13
N LEU A 67 -23.16 -17.54 -3.30
CA LEU A 67 -23.29 -16.09 -3.26
C LEU A 67 -21.98 -15.41 -2.81
N GLY A 68 -21.32 -15.95 -1.79
CA GLY A 68 -20.04 -15.46 -1.32
C GLY A 68 -18.92 -15.61 -2.35
N GLY A 69 -18.89 -16.73 -3.09
CA GLY A 69 -17.93 -16.97 -4.17
C GLY A 69 -18.08 -15.94 -5.30
N LEU A 70 -19.32 -15.65 -5.70
CA LEU A 70 -19.61 -14.60 -6.69
C LEU A 70 -19.20 -13.22 -6.19
N LEU A 71 -19.49 -12.90 -4.92
CA LEU A 71 -19.07 -11.64 -4.30
C LEU A 71 -17.55 -11.49 -4.24
N THR A 72 -16.84 -12.58 -3.90
CA THR A 72 -15.38 -12.63 -3.85
C THR A 72 -14.78 -12.36 -5.23
N LEU A 73 -15.30 -13.01 -6.28
CA LEU A 73 -14.88 -12.79 -7.65
C LEU A 73 -15.11 -11.33 -8.09
N TYR A 74 -16.28 -10.78 -7.75
CA TYR A 74 -16.59 -9.38 -8.03
C TYR A 74 -15.61 -8.42 -7.36
N CYS A 75 -15.35 -8.59 -6.05
CA CYS A 75 -14.39 -7.77 -5.32
C CYS A 75 -12.98 -7.89 -5.92
N MET A 76 -12.56 -9.09 -6.33
CA MET A 76 -11.27 -9.32 -6.96
C MET A 76 -11.14 -8.57 -8.30
N VAL A 77 -12.16 -8.67 -9.17
CA VAL A 77 -12.18 -7.94 -10.45
C VAL A 77 -12.15 -6.43 -10.22
N ARG A 78 -12.92 -5.93 -9.26
CA ARG A 78 -12.95 -4.49 -8.94
C ARG A 78 -11.64 -3.99 -8.34
N PHE A 79 -10.98 -4.81 -7.52
CA PHE A 79 -9.66 -4.49 -6.99
C PHE A 79 -8.62 -4.44 -8.11
N MET A 80 -8.61 -5.44 -8.99
CA MET A 80 -7.73 -5.48 -10.16
C MET A 80 -7.91 -4.25 -11.05
N LEU A 81 -9.15 -3.86 -11.33
CA LEU A 81 -9.47 -2.75 -12.23
C LEU A 81 -9.38 -1.35 -11.59
N GLU A 82 -9.08 -1.25 -10.31
CA GLU A 82 -9.08 0.02 -9.56
C GLU A 82 -8.21 1.10 -10.24
N TYR A 83 -7.06 0.70 -10.76
CA TYR A 83 -6.13 1.59 -11.45
C TYR A 83 -6.28 1.59 -12.98
N HIS A 84 -7.18 0.76 -13.53
CA HIS A 84 -7.38 0.61 -14.98
C HIS A 84 -8.51 1.49 -15.54
N ARG A 85 -9.04 2.44 -14.76
CA ARG A 85 -10.01 3.41 -15.29
C ARG A 85 -9.32 4.31 -16.33
N PRO A 86 -9.86 4.43 -17.56
CA PRO A 86 -9.44 5.48 -18.48
C PRO A 86 -9.70 6.83 -17.81
N ALA A 87 -8.82 7.81 -18.00
CA ALA A 87 -9.06 9.17 -17.57
C ALA A 87 -10.43 9.62 -18.10
N ALA A 88 -11.38 9.85 -17.21
CA ALA A 88 -12.66 10.42 -17.58
C ALA A 88 -12.43 11.91 -17.88
N GLY A 89 -12.13 12.22 -19.15
CA GLY A 89 -12.09 13.58 -19.69
C GLY A 89 -10.73 14.28 -19.60
N GLY A 90 -9.94 14.18 -20.67
CA GLY A 90 -8.92 15.16 -21.02
C GLY A 90 -9.23 15.67 -22.42
N HIS A 91 -9.98 16.76 -22.52
CA HIS A 91 -10.05 17.55 -23.75
C HIS A 91 -8.65 18.13 -24.04
N HIS A 92 -8.29 18.14 -25.32
CA HIS A 92 -7.16 18.88 -25.89
C HIS A 92 -7.18 20.36 -25.54
#